data_AF-A0A524K4A8-F1
#
_entry.id   AF-A0A524K4A8-F1
#
_cell.length_a   1.000
_cell.length_b   1.000
_cell.length_c   1.000
_cell.angle_alpha   90.00
_cell.angle_beta   90.00
_cell.angle_gamma   90.00
#
_symmetry.space_group_name_H-M   'P 1'
#
loop_
_entity.id
_entity.type
_entity.pdbx_description
1 polymer ?
#
loop_
_entity_poly.entity_id
_entity_poly.type
_entity_poly.pdbx_seq_one_letter_code
_entity_poly.pdbx_strand_id
1 'polypeptide(L)'
;EGRRVVYADAEDPLLWHRLHLDKVKVIMLAVPDLEAKVVASEQLRRRGYTGLISATYVWPEERQSILDAGADVTYNYFAEAGVGLATDTFEALAPDSKSRLNKRPQKPAAVEPTAP
;
A
#
# COMPACT_ATOMS: atom_id res chain seq x y z
N GLU A 1 -6.30 -0.88 16.43
CA GLU A 1 -5.11 -1.44 17.08
C GLU A 1 -4.87 -2.86 16.57
N GLY A 2 -3.66 -3.40 16.74
CA GLY A 2 -3.31 -4.73 16.23
C GLY A 2 -2.61 -4.76 14.86
N ARG A 3 -2.17 -3.61 14.33
CA ARG A 3 -1.25 -3.56 13.18
C ARG A 3 0.18 -3.51 13.68
N ARG A 4 1.08 -4.27 13.05
CA ARG A 4 2.52 -4.14 13.25
C ARG A 4 3.00 -2.95 12.42
N VAL A 5 3.52 -1.92 13.07
CA VAL A 5 3.99 -0.70 12.42
C VAL A 5 5.47 -0.53 12.74
N VAL A 6 6.25 -0.23 11.71
CA VAL A 6 7.66 0.15 11.81
C VAL A 6 7.79 1.50 11.12
N TYR A 7 8.46 2.44 11.78
CA TYR A 7 8.79 3.73 11.19
C TYR A 7 10.17 3.63 10.55
N ALA A 8 10.22 3.77 9.23
CA ALA A 8 11.44 3.73 8.45
C ALA A 8 11.17 4.36 7.07
N ASP A 9 12.24 4.72 6.39
CA ASP A 9 12.20 5.10 4.99
C ASP A 9 12.12 3.85 4.11
N ALA A 10 11.27 3.89 3.09
CA ALA A 10 11.17 2.80 2.10
C ALA A 10 12.41 2.72 1.21
N GLU A 11 13.22 3.78 1.14
CA GLU A 11 14.49 3.79 0.42
C GLU A 11 15.63 3.16 1.21
N ASP A 12 15.52 3.09 2.55
CA ASP A 12 16.59 2.60 3.41
C ASP A 12 16.83 1.09 3.18
N PRO A 13 17.99 0.70 2.64
CA PRO A 13 18.32 -0.72 2.46
C PRO A 13 18.34 -1.50 3.78
N LEU A 14 18.63 -0.82 4.90
CA LEU A 14 18.69 -1.43 6.22
C LEU A 14 17.30 -1.85 6.71
N LEU A 15 16.23 -1.12 6.34
CA LEU A 15 14.85 -1.54 6.57
C LEU A 15 14.62 -2.91 5.93
N TRP A 16 14.87 -3.00 4.64
CA TRP A 16 14.61 -4.22 3.87
C TRP A 16 15.49 -5.37 4.35
N HIS A 17 16.72 -5.11 4.79
CA HIS A 17 17.60 -6.13 5.34
C HIS A 17 17.10 -6.70 6.68
N ARG A 18 16.52 -5.87 7.55
CA ARG A 18 16.06 -6.26 8.88
C ARG A 18 14.72 -6.99 8.90
N LEU A 19 13.89 -6.82 7.87
CA LEU A 19 12.58 -7.48 7.80
C LEU A 19 12.71 -8.97 7.45
N HIS A 20 12.05 -9.84 8.20
CA HIS A 20 11.89 -11.25 7.84
C HIS A 20 10.75 -11.39 6.82
N LEU A 21 11.12 -11.58 5.54
CA LEU A 21 10.18 -11.62 4.42
C LEU A 21 9.79 -13.04 3.97
N ASP A 22 10.30 -14.07 4.65
CA ASP A 22 10.10 -15.50 4.33
C ASP A 22 8.64 -15.93 4.23
N LYS A 23 7.76 -15.29 5.00
CA LYS A 23 6.31 -15.55 5.00
C LYS A 23 5.49 -14.45 4.34
N VAL A 24 6.13 -13.40 3.81
CA VAL A 24 5.45 -12.25 3.21
C VAL A 24 5.10 -12.57 1.76
N LYS A 25 3.81 -12.72 1.46
CA LYS A 25 3.34 -13.06 0.12
C LYS A 25 3.25 -11.86 -0.83
N VAL A 26 2.96 -10.69 -0.27
CA VAL A 26 2.73 -9.46 -1.02
C VAL A 26 3.37 -8.29 -0.28
N ILE A 27 4.03 -7.42 -1.05
CA ILE A 27 4.48 -6.10 -0.63
C ILE A 27 3.78 -5.06 -1.50
N MET A 28 3.17 -4.07 -0.86
CA MET A 28 2.46 -2.99 -1.54
C MET A 28 3.20 -1.66 -1.29
N LEU A 29 3.75 -1.07 -2.34
CA LEU A 29 4.44 0.20 -2.31
C LEU A 29 3.45 1.33 -2.62
N ALA A 30 2.82 1.82 -1.55
CA ALA A 30 1.80 2.87 -1.60
C ALA A 30 2.34 4.24 -1.16
N VAL A 31 3.62 4.50 -1.42
CA VAL A 31 4.28 5.79 -1.16
C VAL A 31 4.07 6.75 -2.34
N PRO A 32 3.96 8.06 -2.09
CA PRO A 32 3.74 9.03 -3.15
C PRO A 32 4.95 9.13 -4.07
N ASP A 33 6.14 9.06 -3.50
CA ASP A 33 7.40 9.26 -4.20
C ASP A 33 7.74 8.12 -5.17
N LEU A 34 8.18 8.48 -6.38
CA LEU A 34 8.57 7.52 -7.43
C LEU A 34 9.88 6.81 -7.08
N GLU A 35 10.89 7.57 -6.66
CA GLU A 35 12.23 7.05 -6.36
C GLU A 35 12.14 6.00 -5.24
N ALA A 36 11.34 6.27 -4.21
CA ALA A 36 11.08 5.33 -3.14
C ALA A 36 10.47 4.01 -3.62
N LYS A 37 9.56 4.04 -4.60
CA LYS A 37 8.99 2.81 -5.20
C LYS A 37 10.03 2.04 -6.00
N VAL A 38 10.85 2.75 -6.77
CA VAL A 38 11.93 2.17 -7.59
C VAL A 38 12.99 1.52 -6.71
N VAL A 39 13.57 2.28 -5.77
CA VAL A 39 14.60 1.80 -4.85
C VAL A 39 14.10 0.63 -4.02
N ALA A 40 12.90 0.71 -3.44
CA ALA A 40 12.33 -0.40 -2.68
C ALA A 40 12.18 -1.67 -3.53
N SER A 41 11.67 -1.55 -4.76
CA SER A 41 11.49 -2.69 -5.66
C SER A 41 12.82 -3.35 -6.01
N GLU A 42 13.83 -2.55 -6.36
CA GLU A 42 15.17 -3.05 -6.66
C GLU A 42 15.79 -3.76 -5.44
N GLN A 43 15.71 -3.17 -4.25
CA GLN A 43 16.28 -3.74 -3.02
C GLN A 43 15.61 -5.06 -2.66
N LEU A 44 14.28 -5.13 -2.80
CA LEU A 44 13.51 -6.36 -2.58
C LEU A 44 13.95 -7.48 -3.53
N ARG A 45 14.09 -7.17 -4.83
CA ARG A 45 14.54 -8.16 -5.82
C ARG A 45 16.00 -8.57 -5.61
N ARG A 46 16.90 -7.63 -5.31
CA ARG A 46 18.31 -7.92 -4.98
C ARG A 46 18.43 -8.83 -3.75
N ARG A 47 17.52 -8.74 -2.79
CA ARG A 47 17.45 -9.62 -1.62
C ARG A 47 16.84 -10.99 -1.90
N GLY A 48 16.37 -11.24 -3.13
CA GLY A 48 15.74 -12.50 -3.52
C GLY A 48 14.28 -12.61 -3.10
N TYR A 49 13.57 -11.49 -2.88
CA TYR A 49 12.14 -11.52 -2.65
C TYR A 49 11.41 -11.98 -3.92
N THR A 50 10.74 -13.14 -3.85
CA THR A 50 10.02 -13.77 -4.97
C THR A 50 8.51 -13.61 -4.88
N GLY A 51 8.01 -12.97 -3.81
CA GLY A 51 6.59 -12.66 -3.69
C GLY A 51 6.18 -11.51 -4.60
N LEU A 52 4.88 -11.18 -4.53
CA LEU A 52 4.27 -10.14 -5.36
C LEU A 52 4.65 -8.75 -4.84
N ILE A 53 5.19 -7.91 -5.71
CA ILE A 53 5.40 -6.48 -5.48
C ILE A 53 4.36 -5.71 -6.29
N SER A 54 3.45 -5.01 -5.61
CA SER A 54 2.55 -4.06 -6.26
C SER A 54 2.86 -2.63 -5.85
N ALA A 55 2.57 -1.68 -6.73
CA ALA A 55 2.88 -0.28 -6.49
C ALA A 55 1.81 0.65 -7.07
N THR A 56 1.64 1.83 -6.46
CA THR A 56 0.75 2.86 -6.99
C THR A 56 1.52 3.92 -7.77
N TYR A 57 0.94 4.42 -8.85
CA TYR A 57 1.41 5.59 -9.58
C TYR A 57 0.30 6.61 -9.77
N VAL A 58 0.67 7.85 -10.03
CA VAL A 58 -0.29 8.92 -10.33
C VAL A 58 -0.11 9.37 -11.77
N TRP A 59 1.13 9.55 -12.21
CA TRP A 59 1.43 10.00 -13.57
C TRP A 59 1.79 8.81 -14.46
N PRO A 60 1.23 8.68 -15.68
CA PRO A 60 1.43 7.52 -16.53
C PRO A 60 2.90 7.18 -16.83
N GLU A 61 3.77 8.18 -16.92
CA GLU A 61 5.21 8.05 -17.17
C GLU A 61 5.96 7.30 -16.06
N GLU A 62 5.47 7.35 -14.82
CA GLU A 62 6.08 6.64 -13.68
C GLU A 62 5.98 5.12 -13.82
N ARG A 63 4.93 4.66 -14.52
CA ARG A 63 4.55 3.25 -14.56
C ARG A 63 5.70 2.36 -15.03
N GLN A 64 6.38 2.77 -16.10
CA GLN A 64 7.41 1.94 -16.71
C GLN A 64 8.63 1.81 -15.78
N SER A 65 9.07 2.91 -15.17
CA SER A 65 10.19 2.90 -14.21
C SER A 65 9.92 1.97 -13.02
N ILE A 66 8.69 1.92 -12.52
CA ILE A 66 8.31 1.04 -11.40
C ILE A 66 8.34 -0.43 -11.81
N LEU A 67 7.85 -0.76 -13.00
CA LEU A 67 7.86 -2.13 -13.54
C LEU A 67 9.30 -2.59 -13.82
N ASP A 68 10.12 -1.73 -14.43
CA ASP A 68 11.51 -2.03 -14.75
C ASP A 68 12.37 -2.25 -13.49
N ALA A 69 12.03 -1.58 -12.38
CA ALA A 69 12.65 -1.78 -11.07
C ALA A 69 12.30 -3.14 -10.42
N GLY A 70 11.37 -3.89 -11.02
CA GLY A 70 11.00 -5.24 -10.60
C GLY A 70 9.67 -5.35 -9.87
N ALA A 71 8.82 -4.32 -9.87
CA ALA A 71 7.43 -4.47 -9.46
C ALA A 71 6.65 -5.35 -10.47
N ASP A 72 5.72 -6.14 -9.98
CA ASP A 72 4.93 -7.05 -10.83
C ASP A 72 3.68 -6.36 -11.39
N VAL A 73 3.04 -5.51 -10.58
CA VAL A 73 1.76 -4.86 -10.92
C VAL A 73 1.73 -3.43 -10.45
N THR A 74 1.22 -2.53 -11.29
CA THR A 74 1.08 -1.11 -10.99
C THR A 74 -0.36 -0.65 -11.14
N TYR A 75 -0.83 0.20 -10.22
CA TYR A 75 -2.18 0.75 -10.21
C TYR A 75 -2.15 2.27 -10.26
N ASN A 76 -2.99 2.88 -11.12
CA ASN A 76 -3.16 4.32 -11.09
C ASN A 76 -4.08 4.69 -9.92
N TYR A 77 -3.57 5.46 -8.96
CA TYR A 77 -4.29 5.78 -7.74
C TYR A 77 -5.67 6.41 -8.01
N PHE A 78 -5.75 7.35 -8.96
CA PHE A 78 -7.00 8.06 -9.27
C PHE A 78 -7.98 7.20 -10.07
N ALA A 79 -7.49 6.36 -10.97
CA ALA A 79 -8.36 5.44 -11.69
C ALA A 79 -9.07 4.48 -10.72
N GLU A 80 -8.32 3.87 -9.79
CA GLU A 80 -8.88 2.97 -8.78
C GLU A 80 -9.83 3.70 -7.83
N ALA A 81 -9.48 4.92 -7.41
CA ALA A 81 -10.35 5.76 -6.59
C ALA A 81 -11.66 6.12 -7.33
N GLY A 82 -11.59 6.38 -8.65
CA GLY A 82 -12.75 6.67 -9.47
C GLY A 82 -13.70 5.47 -9.61
N VAL A 83 -13.16 4.27 -9.81
CA VAL A 83 -13.94 3.02 -9.82
C VAL A 83 -14.60 2.79 -8.46
N GLY A 84 -13.85 2.95 -7.37
CA GLY A 84 -14.37 2.82 -6.01
C GLY A 84 -15.51 3.81 -5.74
N LEU A 85 -15.31 5.08 -6.11
CA LEU A 85 -16.32 6.12 -5.94
C LEU A 85 -17.61 5.81 -6.71
N ALA A 86 -17.50 5.42 -7.98
CA ALA A 86 -18.65 5.07 -8.81
C ALA A 86 -19.41 3.86 -8.23
N THR A 87 -18.68 2.85 -7.75
CA THR A 87 -19.24 1.64 -7.14
C THR A 87 -19.98 1.98 -5.85
N ASP A 88 -19.34 2.69 -4.92
CA ASP A 88 -19.93 3.12 -3.65
C ASP A 88 -21.18 3.98 -3.87
N THR A 89 -21.15 4.86 -4.88
CA THR A 89 -22.29 5.71 -5.24
C THR A 89 -23.45 4.90 -5.79
N PHE A 90 -23.18 3.92 -6.67
CA PHE A 90 -24.20 3.04 -7.21
C PHE A 90 -24.86 2.18 -6.12
N GLU A 91 -24.07 1.61 -5.21
CA GLU A 91 -24.57 0.84 -4.07
C GLU A 91 -25.45 1.68 -3.13
N ALA A 92 -25.11 2.95 -2.95
CA ALA A 92 -25.89 3.88 -2.12
C ALA A 92 -27.25 4.25 -2.74
N LEU A 93 -27.39 4.17 -4.08
CA LEU A 93 -28.66 4.41 -4.78
C LEU A 93 -29.61 3.20 -4.73
N ALA A 94 -29.11 2.00 -4.41
CA ALA A 94 -29.95 0.81 -4.33
C ALA A 94 -30.95 0.92 -3.15
N PRO A 95 -32.26 0.70 -3.39
CA PRO A 95 -33.34 1.03 -2.44
C PRO A 95 -33.24 0.32 -1.08
N ASP A 96 -32.51 -0.78 -0.97
CA ASP A 96 -32.37 -1.59 0.27
C ASP A 96 -31.06 -1.36 1.05
N SER A 97 -30.17 -0.44 0.64
CA SER A 97 -28.84 -0.26 1.24
C SER A 97 -28.79 0.56 2.54
N LYS A 98 -29.90 1.18 2.98
CA LYS A 98 -29.93 2.12 4.12
C LYS A 98 -29.53 1.50 5.48
N SER A 99 -29.38 0.18 5.58
CA SER A 99 -29.01 -0.53 6.81
C SER A 99 -27.49 -0.77 6.98
N ARG A 100 -26.68 -0.73 5.90
CA ARG A 100 -25.26 -1.18 5.95
C ARG A 100 -24.20 -0.09 6.02
N LEU A 101 -24.51 1.16 5.65
CA LEU A 101 -23.49 2.24 5.63
C LEU A 101 -22.98 2.67 7.03
N ASN A 102 -23.68 2.35 8.12
CA ASN A 102 -23.32 2.80 9.47
C ASN A 102 -22.40 1.84 10.27
N LYS A 103 -21.76 0.85 9.64
CA LYS A 103 -20.83 -0.05 10.33
C LYS A 103 -19.46 -0.16 9.64
N ARG A 104 -18.69 0.92 9.64
CA ARG A 104 -17.22 0.80 9.66
C ARG A 104 -16.75 1.06 11.09
N PRO A 105 -15.85 0.21 11.65
CA PRO A 105 -15.42 0.34 13.05
C PRO A 105 -14.68 1.67 13.26
N GLN A 106 -15.10 2.41 14.30
CA GLN A 106 -14.36 3.57 14.79
C GLN A 106 -12.97 3.12 15.26
N LYS A 107 -11.94 3.88 14.87
CA LYS A 107 -10.55 3.71 15.29
C LYS A 107 -10.48 3.68 16.83
N PRO A 108 -9.80 2.72 17.48
CA PRO A 108 -9.55 2.83 18.91
C PRO A 108 -8.70 4.09 19.19
N ALA A 109 -9.07 4.83 20.23
CA ALA A 109 -8.35 6.00 20.70
C ALA A 109 -6.89 5.65 21.01
N ALA A 110 -5.97 6.54 20.65
CA ALA A 110 -4.55 6.37 20.92
C ALA A 110 -4.31 6.29 22.44
N VAL A 111 -3.63 5.24 22.88
CA VAL A 111 -3.04 5.18 24.23
C VAL A 111 -1.79 6.06 24.22
N GLU A 112 -1.77 7.11 25.05
CA GLU A 112 -0.59 7.96 25.27
C GLU A 112 0.58 7.13 25.82
N PRO A 113 1.83 7.42 25.40
CA PRO A 113 3.00 6.75 25.96
C PRO A 113 3.25 7.25 27.38
N THR A 114 3.07 6.38 28.37
CA THR A 114 3.71 6.53 29.67
C THR A 114 5.21 6.32 29.50
N ALA A 115 5.99 7.39 29.62
CA ALA A 115 7.44 7.34 29.70
C ALA A 115 7.88 6.74 31.06
N PRO A 116 9.09 6.13 31.12
CA PRO A 116 9.62 5.49 32.33
C PRO A 116 9.99 6.48 33.44
#